data_AF-L8JK97-F1
#
_entry.id   AF-L8JK97-F1
#
_cell.length_a   1.000
_cell.length_b   1.000
_cell.length_c   1.000
_cell.angle_alpha   90.00
_cell.angle_beta   90.00
_cell.angle_gamma   90.00
#
_symmetry.space_group_name_H-M   'P 1'
#
loop_
_entity.id
_entity.type
_entity.pdbx_description
1 polymer ?
#
loop_
_entity_poly.entity_id
_entity_poly.type
_entity_poly.pdbx_seq_one_letter_code
_entity_poly.pdbx_strand_id
1 'polypeptide(L)' 'MPGILEYTGMPRRTAQDTIKSLADLDIVCNFIQAKGKRNRTGHYEISDWGAINKKWIDDNLTEIKSVLDYP' A
#
# COMPACT_ATOMS: atom_id res chain seq x y z
N MET A 1 1.93 -3.32 -9.38
CA MET A 1 2.58 -4.00 -8.22
C MET A 1 4.10 -4.07 -8.25
N PRO A 2 4.83 -4.03 -9.38
CA PRO A 2 6.30 -4.04 -9.33
C PRO A 2 6.89 -3.02 -8.36
N GLY A 3 6.42 -1.77 -8.39
CA GLY A 3 6.94 -0.71 -7.51
C GLY A 3 6.74 -0.94 -6.00
N ILE A 4 5.66 -1.61 -5.57
CA ILE A 4 5.48 -1.95 -4.14
C ILE A 4 6.49 -3.00 -3.71
N LEU A 5 6.73 -4.00 -4.56
CA LEU A 5 7.71 -5.07 -4.28
C LEU A 5 9.13 -4.52 -4.27
N GLU A 6 9.46 -3.63 -5.21
CA GLU A 6 10.77 -2.98 -5.29
C GLU A 6 11.04 -2.07 -4.10
N TYR A 7 10.05 -1.28 -3.67
CA TYR A 7 10.21 -0.35 -2.55
C TYR A 7 10.26 -1.07 -1.19
N THR A 8 9.43 -2.09 -0.99
CA THR A 8 9.29 -2.75 0.32
C THR A 8 10.17 -3.97 0.49
N GLY A 9 10.66 -4.58 -0.60
CA GLY A 9 11.35 -5.88 -0.55
C GLY A 9 10.43 -7.06 -0.19
N MET A 10 9.13 -6.84 0.03
CA MET A 10 8.21 -7.90 0.44
C MET A 10 8.04 -8.96 -0.66
N PRO A 11 7.85 -10.25 -0.30
CA PRO A 11 7.36 -11.26 -1.23
C PRO A 11 6.01 -10.85 -1.82
N ARG A 12 5.77 -11.24 -3.08
CA ARG A 12 4.53 -10.88 -3.80
C ARG A 12 3.26 -11.25 -3.04
N ARG A 13 3.24 -12.42 -2.41
CA ARG A 13 2.08 -12.91 -1.65
C ARG A 13 1.81 -12.02 -0.43
N THR A 14 2.86 -11.68 0.31
CA THR A 14 2.80 -10.76 1.46
C THR A 14 2.20 -9.43 1.05
N ALA A 15 2.74 -8.78 0.01
CA ALA A 15 2.24 -7.48 -0.43
C ALA A 15 0.77 -7.56 -0.92
N GLN A 16 0.36 -8.65 -1.56
CA GLN A 16 -1.04 -8.86 -1.94
C GLN A 16 -1.96 -9.03 -0.73
N ASP A 17 -1.54 -9.77 0.29
CA ASP A 17 -2.32 -9.96 1.50
C ASP A 17 -2.40 -8.66 2.30
N THR A 18 -1.30 -7.91 2.43
CA THR A 18 -1.28 -6.58 3.05
C THR A 18 -2.29 -5.63 2.39
N ILE A 19 -2.31 -5.54 1.06
CA ILE A 19 -3.27 -4.68 0.34
C ILE A 19 -4.71 -5.11 0.60
N LYS A 20 -4.99 -6.42 0.65
CA LYS A 20 -6.35 -6.92 0.94
C LYS A 20 -6.79 -6.57 2.36
N SER A 21 -5.89 -6.70 3.33
CA SER A 21 -6.15 -6.42 4.74
C SER A 21 -6.33 -4.93 5.06
N LEU A 22 -6.05 -4.02 4.13
CA LEU A 22 -6.35 -2.59 4.32
C LEU A 22 -7.85 -2.36 4.55
N ALA A 23 -8.71 -3.12 3.87
CA ALA A 23 -10.16 -3.02 4.04
C ALA A 23 -10.63 -3.43 5.45
N ASP A 24 -9.90 -4.33 6.13
CA ASP A 24 -10.19 -4.74 7.51
C ASP A 24 -9.92 -3.60 8.52
N LEU A 25 -9.19 -2.56 8.10
CA LEU A 25 -8.88 -1.35 8.86
C LEU A 25 -9.69 -0.13 8.39
N ASP A 26 -10.74 -0.34 7.60
CA ASP A 26 -11.53 0.70 6.93
C ASP A 26 -10.72 1.63 5.99
N ILE A 27 -9.54 1.19 5.54
CA ILE A 27 -8.74 1.92 4.54
C ILE A 27 -9.21 1.53 3.14
N VAL A 28 -9.69 2.51 2.37
CA VAL A 28 -10.15 2.30 0.99
C VAL A 28 -8.97 2.43 0.03
N CYS A 29 -8.49 1.28 -0.45
CA CYS A 29 -7.40 1.17 -1.42
C CYS A 29 -7.91 0.65 -2.76
N ASN A 30 -7.91 1.51 -3.78
CA ASN A 30 -8.45 1.22 -5.09
C ASN A 30 -7.34 0.91 -6.10
N PHE A 31 -7.60 -0.02 -7.01
CA PHE A 31 -6.73 -0.23 -8.17
C PHE A 31 -7.20 0.62 -9.35
N ILE A 32 -6.37 1.58 -9.76
CA ILE A 32 -6.64 2.48 -10.88
C ILE A 32 -5.98 1.93 -12.13
N GLN A 33 -6.80 1.49 -13.10
CA GLN A 33 -6.30 0.99 -14.38
C GLN A 33 -5.74 2.13 -15.23
N ALA A 34 -4.57 1.90 -15.84
CA ALA A 34 -3.98 2.86 -16.76
C ALA A 34 -4.84 2.99 -18.03
N LYS A 35 -5.19 4.24 -18.39
CA LYS A 35 -6.06 4.53 -19.55
C LYS A 35 -5.52 3.88 -20.82
N GLY A 36 -6.40 3.21 -21.57
CA GLY A 36 -6.10 2.62 -22.87
C GLY A 36 -5.21 1.36 -22.85
N LYS A 37 -4.81 0.85 -21.68
CA LYS A 37 -4.02 -0.38 -21.58
C LYS A 37 -4.94 -1.60 -21.46
N ARG A 38 -4.81 -2.56 -22.39
CA ARG A 38 -5.26 -3.95 -22.19
C ARG A 38 -4.32 -4.60 -21.15
N ASN A 39 -4.83 -5.48 -20.29
CA ASN A 39 -4.20 -6.09 -19.10
C ASN A 39 -4.36 -5.32 -17.77
N ARG A 40 -4.00 -5.96 -16.65
CA ARG A 40 -4.04 -5.43 -15.27
C ARG A 40 -2.90 -4.44 -14.99
N THR A 41 -2.69 -3.49 -15.89
CA THR A 41 -1.68 -2.43 -15.76
C THR A 41 -2.32 -1.21 -15.11
N GLY A 42 -1.75 -0.76 -14.01
CA GLY A 42 -2.32 0.29 -13.16
C GLY A 42 -1.53 0.45 -11.85
N HIS A 43 -2.05 1.29 -10.97
CA HIS A 43 -1.47 1.55 -9.65
C HIS A 43 -2.54 1.43 -8.56
N TYR A 44 -2.10 1.33 -7.31
CA TYR A 44 -3.00 1.39 -6.16
C TYR A 44 -3.01 2.82 -5.63
N GLU A 45 -4.18 3.28 -5.22
CA GLU A 45 -4.40 4.59 -4.63
C GLU A 45 -5.25 4.43 -3.37
N ILE A 46 -4.82 5.04 -2.27
CA ILE A 46 -5.64 5.14 -1.06
C ILE A 46 -6.52 6.37 -1.23
N SER A 47 -7.83 6.17 -1.35
CA SER A 47 -8.82 7.26 -1.45
C SER A 47 -9.37 7.68 -0.10
N ASP A 48 -9.34 6.77 0.89
CA ASP A 48 -9.79 7.04 2.26
C ASP A 48 -8.92 6.25 3.25
N TRP A 49 -8.52 6.90 4.32
CA TRP A 49 -7.74 6.29 5.41
C TRP A 49 -8.62 5.76 6.54
N GLY A 50 -9.94 5.95 6.47
CA GLY A 50 -10.86 5.54 7.51
C GLY A 50 -10.53 6.24 8.83
N ALA A 51 -10.40 5.45 9.90
CA ALA A 51 -10.02 5.96 11.22
C ALA A 51 -8.51 6.25 11.36
N ILE A 52 -7.68 5.86 10.39
CA ILE A 52 -6.23 5.99 10.46
C ILE A 52 -5.79 7.42 10.13
N ASN A 53 -5.01 8.02 11.02
CA ASN A 53 -4.45 9.36 10.79
C ASN A 53 -3.20 9.29 9.91
N LYS A 54 -3.34 9.69 8.64
CA LYS A 54 -2.23 9.76 7.67
C LYS A 54 -1.04 10.58 8.18
N LYS A 55 -1.30 11.73 8.81
CA LYS A 55 -0.23 12.60 9.31
C LYS A 55 0.56 11.95 10.44
N TRP A 56 -0.10 11.19 11.30
CA TRP A 56 0.59 10.42 12.33
C TRP A 56 1.51 9.37 11.69
N ILE A 57 1.09 8.69 10.61
CA ILE A 57 1.97 7.75 9.91
C ILE A 57 3.19 8.47 9.33
N ASP A 58 2.99 9.61 8.66
CA ASP A 58 4.09 10.38 8.07
C ASP A 58 5.10 10.84 9.14
N ASP A 59 4.60 11.32 10.29
CA ASP A 59 5.42 11.82 11.40
C ASP A 59 6.19 10.68 12.11
N ASN A 60 5.71 9.44 12.05
CA ASN A 60 6.32 8.26 12.71
C ASN A 60 6.94 7.27 11.72
N LEU A 61 7.02 7.60 10.43
CA LEU A 61 7.37 6.65 9.38
C LEU A 61 8.75 6.01 9.59
N THR A 62 9.73 6.79 10.04
CA THR A 62 11.09 6.31 10.31
C THR A 62 11.10 5.24 11.41
N GLU A 63 10.35 5.44 12.50
CA GLU A 63 10.27 4.48 13.60
C GLU A 63 9.53 3.21 13.17
N ILE A 64 8.41 3.35 12.46
CA ILE A 64 7.64 2.22 11.93
C ILE A 64 8.53 1.33 11.03
N LYS A 65 9.30 1.95 10.12
CA LYS A 65 10.24 1.24 9.26
C LYS A 65 11.31 0.51 10.05
N SER A 66 11.90 1.17 11.06
CA SER A 66 12.92 0.57 11.91
C SER A 66 12.40 -0.64 12.69
N VAL A 67 11.17 -0.59 13.22
CA VAL A 67 10.58 -1.69 14.01
C VAL A 67 10.22 -2.87 13.12
N LEU A 68 9.80 -2.61 11.88
CA LEU A 68 9.37 -3.63 10.93
C LEU A 68 10.51 -4.14 10.01
N ASP A 69 11.73 -3.65 10.20
CA ASP A 69 12.91 -3.98 9.38
C ASP A 69 12.68 -3.72 7.88
N TYR A 70 12.02 -2.59 7.56
CA TYR A 70 11.83 -2.11 6.19
C TYR A 70 12.80 -0.96 5.85
N PRO A 71 13.24 -0.84 4.58
CA PRO A 71 14.01 0.32 4.12
C PRO A 71 13.21 1.63 4.16
#